data_AF-A0A943JJ86-F1
#
_entry.id   AF-A0A943JJ86-F1
#
_cell.length_a   1.000
_cell.length_b   1.000
_cell.length_c   1.000
_cell.angle_alpha   90.00
_cell.angle_beta   90.00
_cell.angle_gamma   90.00
#
_symmetry.space_group_name_H-M   'P 1'
#
loop_
_entity.id
_entity.type
_entity.pdbx_description
1 polymer ?
#
loop_
_entity_poly.entity_id
_entity_poly.type
_entity_poly.pdbx_seq_one_letter_code
_entity_poly.pdbx_strand_id
1 'polypeptide(L)'
;MKKNGFTLIELLAVIIVLAIIALIATPIIFNVIENAKLKSLENSTYGVVDAVRMQYMENLMNSADGTVDLSGDVKDITVSGEQPIAGTWEITNAANVADGGRGIKVTGVQFKSMEKYTCANDLTTGKVTCAK
;
A
#
# COMPACT_ATOMS: atom_id res chain seq x y z
N MET A 1 -27.83 48.69 -20.94
CA MET A 1 -27.53 47.33 -20.46
C MET A 1 -27.69 47.33 -18.94
N LYS A 2 -28.69 46.62 -18.39
CA LYS A 2 -28.95 46.58 -16.95
C LYS A 2 -27.98 45.57 -16.32
N LYS A 3 -27.00 46.04 -15.54
CA LYS A 3 -26.10 45.16 -14.81
C LYS A 3 -26.82 44.66 -13.57
N ASN A 4 -27.23 43.39 -13.59
CA ASN A 4 -27.72 42.71 -12.40
C ASN A 4 -26.49 42.36 -11.55
N GLY A 5 -26.18 43.19 -10.55
CA GLY A 5 -25.13 42.92 -9.58
C GLY A 5 -25.66 41.96 -8.49
N PHE A 6 -24.81 41.04 -8.06
CA PHE A 6 -25.06 40.23 -6.86
C PHE A 6 -25.13 41.14 -5.63
N THR A 7 -26.08 40.87 -4.73
CA THR A 7 -26.14 41.54 -3.43
C THR A 7 -25.17 40.88 -2.44
N LEU A 8 -24.63 41.68 -1.51
CA LEU A 8 -23.73 41.15 -0.47
C LEU A 8 -24.41 40.07 0.40
N ILE A 9 -25.72 40.18 0.63
CA ILE A 9 -26.46 39.22 1.45
C ILE A 9 -26.65 37.87 0.76
N GLU A 10 -26.82 37.85 -0.57
CA GLU A 10 -26.86 36.59 -1.33
C GLU A 10 -25.50 35.87 -1.26
N LEU A 11 -24.42 36.63 -1.41
CA LEU A 11 -23.06 36.06 -1.33
C LEU A 11 -22.76 35.55 0.10
N LEU A 12 -23.22 36.28 1.12
CA LEU A 12 -23.11 35.89 2.53
C LEU A 12 -23.88 34.59 2.83
N ALA A 13 -25.11 34.46 2.34
CA ALA A 13 -25.92 33.27 2.56
C ALA A 13 -25.26 32.01 1.96
N VAL A 14 -24.66 32.14 0.77
CA VAL A 14 -23.96 31.02 0.11
C VAL A 14 -22.75 30.55 0.91
N ILE A 15 -21.91 31.47 1.40
CA ILE A 15 -20.71 31.07 2.17
C ILE A 15 -21.07 30.42 3.50
N ILE A 16 -22.16 30.83 4.15
CA ILE A 16 -22.66 30.21 5.39
C ILE A 16 -23.06 28.76 5.13
N VAL A 17 -23.84 28.51 4.06
CA VAL A 17 -24.27 27.15 3.70
C VAL A 17 -23.05 26.27 3.36
N LEU A 18 -22.09 26.79 2.57
CA LEU A 18 -20.86 26.07 2.25
C LEU A 18 -20.02 25.75 3.49
N ALA A 19 -19.94 26.68 4.46
CA ALA A 19 -19.19 26.47 5.70
C ALA A 19 -19.78 25.34 6.56
N ILE A 20 -21.12 25.26 6.67
CA ILE A 20 -21.81 24.21 7.42
C ILE A 20 -21.57 22.84 6.78
N ILE A 21 -21.68 22.74 5.46
CA ILE A 21 -21.43 21.49 4.72
C ILE A 21 -19.97 21.07 4.88
N ALA A 22 -19.02 22.00 4.73
CA ALA A 22 -17.59 21.73 4.87
C ALA A 22 -17.24 21.22 6.27
N LEU A 23 -17.84 21.80 7.32
CA LEU A 23 -17.60 21.39 8.70
C LEU A 23 -17.95 19.91 8.95
N ILE A 24 -19.07 19.43 8.43
CA ILE A 24 -19.49 18.02 8.56
C ILE A 24 -18.65 17.10 7.65
N ALA A 25 -18.28 17.58 6.46
CA ALA A 25 -17.55 16.77 5.48
C ALA A 25 -16.09 16.49 5.87
N THR A 26 -15.41 17.43 6.54
CA THR A 26 -13.98 17.30 6.90
C THR A 26 -13.60 16.00 7.64
N PRO A 27 -14.23 15.59 8.76
CA PRO A 27 -13.86 14.35 9.44
C PRO A 27 -14.09 13.09 8.59
N ILE A 28 -15.15 13.09 7.77
CA ILE A 28 -15.47 11.98 6.87
C ILE A 28 -14.39 11.83 5.80
N ILE A 29 -13.98 12.94 5.20
CA ILE A 29 -12.93 12.97 4.16
C ILE A 29 -11.61 12.44 4.72
N PHE A 30 -11.22 12.80 5.95
CA PHE A 30 -9.99 12.26 6.56
C PHE A 30 -10.02 10.73 6.69
N ASN A 31 -11.13 10.16 7.13
CA ASN A 31 -11.27 8.70 7.24
C ASN A 31 -11.21 8.02 5.85
N VAL A 32 -11.87 8.59 4.84
CA VAL A 32 -11.81 8.07 3.47
C VAL A 32 -10.40 8.11 2.90
N ILE A 33 -9.66 9.21 3.14
CA ILE A 33 -8.26 9.35 2.69
C ILE A 33 -7.37 8.32 3.38
N GLU A 34 -7.51 8.11 4.69
CA GLU A 34 -6.71 7.12 5.43
C GLU A 34 -6.96 5.70 4.91
N ASN A 35 -8.22 5.32 4.71
CA ASN A 35 -8.56 4.02 4.11
C ASN A 35 -8.04 3.88 2.67
N ALA A 36 -8.12 4.94 1.87
CA ALA A 36 -7.60 4.93 0.51
C ALA A 36 -6.07 4.76 0.49
N LYS A 37 -5.36 5.43 1.39
CA LYS A 37 -3.91 5.24 1.57
C LYS A 37 -3.58 3.83 2.05
N LEU A 38 -4.32 3.30 3.02
CA LEU A 38 -4.12 1.93 3.51
C LEU A 38 -4.26 0.90 2.37
N LYS A 39 -5.33 1.00 1.58
CA LYS A 39 -5.53 0.14 0.40
C LYS A 39 -4.45 0.33 -0.66
N SER A 40 -3.96 1.56 -0.84
CA SER A 40 -2.84 1.82 -1.75
C SER A 40 -1.56 1.15 -1.27
N LEU A 41 -1.30 1.13 0.05
CA LEU A 41 -0.15 0.43 0.62
C LEU A 41 -0.27 -1.10 0.48
N GLU A 42 -1.46 -1.65 0.70
CA GLU A 42 -1.73 -3.06 0.43
C GLU A 42 -1.39 -3.38 -1.04
N ASN A 43 -1.85 -2.53 -1.97
CA ASN A 43 -1.54 -2.65 -3.41
C ASN A 43 -0.04 -2.55 -3.71
N SER A 44 0.67 -1.59 -3.10
CA SER A 44 2.12 -1.46 -3.24
C SER A 44 2.86 -2.70 -2.73
N THR A 45 2.39 -3.31 -1.64
CA THR A 45 2.98 -4.54 -1.09
C THR A 45 2.75 -5.75 -2.01
N TYR A 46 1.60 -5.85 -2.69
CA TYR A 46 1.45 -6.85 -3.76
C TYR A 46 2.48 -6.65 -4.87
N GLY A 47 2.77 -5.39 -5.23
CA GLY A 47 3.88 -5.07 -6.15
C GLY A 47 5.25 -5.52 -5.65
N VAL A 48 5.50 -5.46 -4.33
CA VAL A 48 6.72 -6.03 -3.72
C VAL A 48 6.77 -7.54 -3.90
N VAL A 49 5.68 -8.26 -3.62
CA VAL A 49 5.62 -9.72 -3.82
C VAL A 49 5.89 -10.10 -5.27
N ASP A 50 5.34 -9.35 -6.24
CA ASP A 50 5.57 -9.60 -7.66
C ASP A 50 7.01 -9.30 -8.09
N ALA A 51 7.62 -8.26 -7.54
CA ALA A 51 9.03 -7.94 -7.82
C ALA A 51 9.98 -8.99 -7.22
N VAL A 52 9.71 -9.48 -6.00
CA VAL A 52 10.42 -10.66 -5.43
C VAL A 52 10.30 -11.85 -6.37
N ARG A 53 9.10 -12.12 -6.89
CA ARG A 53 8.87 -13.24 -7.82
C ARG A 53 9.71 -13.10 -9.07
N MET A 54 9.73 -11.91 -9.67
CA MET A 54 10.49 -11.64 -10.89
C MET A 54 11.99 -11.81 -10.66
N GLN A 55 12.52 -11.22 -9.59
CA GLN A 55 13.93 -11.35 -9.23
C GLN A 55 14.33 -12.81 -8.95
N TYR A 56 13.47 -13.55 -8.25
CA TYR A 56 13.69 -14.98 -8.02
C TYR A 56 13.75 -15.77 -9.33
N MET A 57 12.83 -15.51 -10.27
CA MET A 57 12.83 -16.17 -11.58
C MET A 57 14.07 -15.80 -12.40
N GLU A 58 14.47 -14.53 -12.42
CA GLU A 58 15.68 -14.07 -13.10
C GLU A 58 16.94 -14.74 -12.53
N ASN A 59 17.05 -14.82 -11.20
CA ASN A 59 18.17 -15.50 -10.54
C ASN A 59 18.16 -16.99 -10.87
N LEU A 60 17.00 -17.65 -10.89
CA LEU A 60 16.89 -19.07 -11.22
C LEU A 60 17.29 -19.36 -12.68
N MET A 61 17.00 -18.45 -13.61
CA MET A 61 17.38 -18.58 -15.02
C MET A 61 18.89 -18.34 -15.25
N ASN A 62 19.51 -17.47 -14.45
CA ASN A 62 20.93 -17.12 -14.59
C ASN A 62 21.88 -17.93 -13.70
N SER A 63 21.36 -18.74 -12.78
CA SER A 63 22.18 -19.52 -11.86
C SER A 63 22.68 -20.81 -12.51
N ALA A 64 24.00 -20.92 -12.71
CA ALA A 64 24.65 -22.12 -13.23
C ALA A 64 24.55 -23.33 -12.27
N ASP A 65 24.51 -23.08 -10.96
CA ASP A 65 24.49 -24.11 -9.90
C ASP A 65 23.11 -24.26 -9.22
N GLY A 66 22.08 -23.57 -9.72
CA GLY A 66 20.71 -23.64 -9.17
C GLY A 66 20.54 -23.09 -7.74
N THR A 67 21.56 -22.42 -7.19
CA THR A 67 21.52 -21.80 -5.87
C THR A 67 20.96 -20.39 -6.01
N VAL A 68 19.80 -20.16 -5.44
CA VAL A 68 19.09 -18.87 -5.44
C VAL A 68 18.77 -18.47 -4.02
N ASP A 69 18.89 -17.19 -3.71
CA ASP A 69 18.53 -16.68 -2.39
C ASP A 69 17.02 -16.81 -2.17
N LEU A 70 16.67 -17.45 -1.06
CA LEU A 70 15.28 -17.67 -0.65
C LEU A 70 14.80 -16.63 0.35
N SER A 71 15.63 -15.67 0.73
CA SER A 71 15.27 -14.57 1.63
C SER A 71 16.14 -13.35 1.39
N GLY A 72 15.59 -12.17 1.67
CA GLY A 72 16.31 -10.90 1.58
C GLY A 72 15.53 -9.74 2.18
N ASP A 73 16.13 -8.54 2.13
CA ASP A 73 15.46 -7.29 2.48
C ASP A 73 14.64 -6.80 1.28
N VAL A 74 13.42 -6.30 1.52
CA VAL A 74 12.58 -5.77 0.44
C VAL A 74 13.11 -4.44 -0.12
N LYS A 75 14.02 -3.76 0.60
CA LYS A 75 14.72 -2.54 0.13
C LYS A 75 15.57 -2.78 -1.10
N ASP A 76 16.15 -3.97 -1.21
CA ASP A 76 17.05 -4.32 -2.31
C ASP A 76 16.28 -4.63 -3.60
N ILE A 77 14.96 -4.66 -3.52
CA ILE A 77 14.06 -4.94 -4.62
C ILE A 77 13.59 -3.65 -5.28
N THR A 78 13.78 -3.57 -6.60
CA THR A 78 13.20 -2.47 -7.37
C THR A 78 11.73 -2.76 -7.66
N VAL A 79 10.85 -2.02 -7.00
CA VAL A 79 9.40 -2.09 -7.21
C VAL A 79 8.88 -0.90 -8.00
N SER A 80 7.85 -1.14 -8.83
CA SER A 80 7.11 -0.07 -9.49
C SER A 80 6.22 0.66 -8.48
N GLY A 81 6.57 1.91 -8.17
CA GLY A 81 5.79 2.76 -7.26
C GLY A 81 6.60 3.26 -6.08
N GLU A 82 5.98 3.31 -4.90
CA GLU A 82 6.67 3.68 -3.67
C GLU A 82 7.61 2.55 -3.23
N GLN A 83 8.88 2.88 -3.05
CA GLN A 83 9.86 1.91 -2.56
C GLN A 83 9.65 1.63 -1.07
N PRO A 84 9.69 0.35 -0.66
CA PRO A 84 9.65 0.02 0.75
C PRO A 84 10.93 0.48 1.43
N ILE A 85 10.79 1.00 2.64
CA ILE A 85 11.89 1.48 3.48
C ILE A 85 12.29 0.48 4.55
N ALA A 86 11.53 -0.60 4.73
CA ALA A 86 11.84 -1.72 5.62
C ALA A 86 10.97 -2.93 5.24
N GLY A 87 11.42 -4.11 5.65
CA GLY A 87 10.69 -5.37 5.52
C GLY A 87 11.60 -6.49 5.05
N THR A 88 11.14 -7.72 5.17
CA THR A 88 11.84 -8.89 4.66
C THR A 88 10.91 -9.71 3.78
N TRP A 89 11.53 -10.42 2.84
CA TRP A 89 10.85 -11.44 2.07
C TRP A 89 11.51 -12.79 2.26
N GLU A 90 10.71 -13.84 2.12
CA GLU A 90 11.14 -15.22 2.22
C GLU A 90 10.31 -16.09 1.26
N ILE A 91 10.96 -17.02 0.57
CA ILE A 91 10.31 -18.03 -0.27
C ILE A 91 10.24 -19.31 0.53
N THR A 92 9.04 -19.63 1.01
CA THR A 92 8.79 -20.87 1.75
C THR A 92 8.27 -21.93 0.77
N ASN A 93 8.88 -23.11 0.80
CA ASN A 93 8.44 -24.30 0.05
C ASN A 93 7.90 -25.39 0.99
N ALA A 94 7.28 -24.98 2.09
CA ALA A 94 6.76 -25.90 3.10
C ALA A 94 5.56 -26.67 2.55
N ALA A 95 5.53 -27.99 2.75
CA ALA A 95 4.47 -28.85 2.24
C ALA A 95 3.10 -28.59 2.90
N ASN A 96 3.10 -28.02 4.11
CA ASN A 96 1.90 -27.76 4.90
C ASN A 96 1.64 -26.25 5.07
N VAL A 97 0.37 -25.87 4.98
CA VAL A 97 -0.10 -24.48 5.17
C VAL A 97 0.13 -23.99 6.61
N ALA A 98 0.09 -24.91 7.58
CA ALA A 98 0.34 -24.63 9.01
C ALA A 98 1.80 -24.23 9.32
N ASP A 99 2.75 -24.61 8.46
CA ASP A 99 4.19 -24.27 8.59
C ASP A 99 4.58 -23.03 7.76
N GLY A 100 3.59 -22.28 7.26
CA GLY A 100 3.82 -21.10 6.42
C GLY A 100 3.38 -21.25 4.97
N GLY A 101 2.99 -22.46 4.52
CA GLY A 101 2.51 -22.68 3.16
C GLY A 101 3.59 -22.56 2.08
N ARG A 102 3.20 -22.66 0.81
CA ARG A 102 4.11 -22.50 -0.34
C ARG A 102 3.89 -21.14 -0.95
N GLY A 103 4.95 -20.33 -1.06
CA GLY A 103 4.88 -19.03 -1.71
C GLY A 103 5.91 -18.02 -1.20
N ILE A 104 5.74 -16.78 -1.64
CA ILE A 104 6.55 -15.63 -1.24
C ILE A 104 5.86 -14.97 -0.04
N LYS A 105 6.49 -15.05 1.12
CA LYS A 105 6.09 -14.34 2.34
C LYS A 105 6.83 -13.01 2.39
N VAL A 106 6.10 -11.92 2.62
CA VAL A 106 6.63 -10.60 2.93
C VAL A 106 6.15 -10.21 4.31
N THR A 107 7.07 -9.72 5.14
CA THR A 107 6.78 -9.39 6.55
C THR A 107 7.40 -8.04 6.90
N GLY A 108 6.65 -7.21 7.62
CA GLY A 108 7.14 -5.92 8.12
C GLY A 108 7.43 -4.91 7.03
N VAL A 109 6.74 -5.00 5.87
CA VAL A 109 6.93 -4.07 4.76
C VAL A 109 6.42 -2.70 5.16
N GLN A 110 7.28 -1.69 5.12
CA GLN A 110 6.99 -0.34 5.55
C GLN A 110 7.27 0.63 4.42
N PHE A 111 6.45 1.68 4.28
CA PHE A 111 6.59 2.71 3.27
C PHE A 111 6.71 4.09 3.92
N LYS A 112 7.43 5.01 3.27
CA LYS A 112 7.69 6.36 3.80
C LYS A 112 6.42 7.21 3.93
N SER A 113 5.43 6.99 3.08
CA SER A 113 4.14 7.67 3.06
C SER A 113 3.31 7.39 4.33
N MET A 114 3.46 6.19 4.91
CA MET A 114 2.80 5.81 6.16
C MET A 114 3.75 4.99 7.05
N GLU A 115 4.79 5.62 7.57
CA GLU A 115 5.80 4.97 8.44
C GLU A 115 5.20 4.31 9.68
N LYS A 116 3.99 4.69 10.09
CA LYS A 116 3.33 4.04 11.24
C LYS A 116 2.72 2.67 10.89
N TYR A 117 2.66 2.28 9.63
CA TYR A 117 2.01 1.05 9.19
C TYR A 117 3.04 0.05 8.67
N THR A 118 2.83 -1.21 9.01
CA THR A 118 3.59 -2.36 8.53
C THR A 118 2.64 -3.32 7.82
N CYS A 119 3.05 -3.78 6.66
CA CYS A 119 2.29 -4.68 5.81
C CYS A 119 2.93 -6.07 5.80
N ALA A 120 2.08 -7.09 5.83
CA ALA A 120 2.48 -8.47 5.68
C ALA A 120 1.43 -9.21 4.85
N ASN A 121 1.85 -10.24 4.12
CA ASN A 121 0.91 -11.12 3.45
C ASN A 121 0.69 -12.41 4.25
N ASP A 122 -0.52 -12.91 4.13
CA ASP A 122 -0.91 -14.23 4.60
C ASP A 122 -0.87 -15.20 3.42
N LEU A 123 0.01 -16.20 3.48
CA LEU A 123 0.18 -17.21 2.45
C LEU A 123 -1.00 -18.19 2.34
N THR A 124 -1.88 -18.24 3.34
CA THR A 124 -3.07 -19.10 3.36
C THR A 124 -4.24 -18.47 2.60
N THR A 125 -4.40 -17.15 2.73
CA THR A 125 -5.47 -16.39 2.07
C THR A 125 -4.99 -15.64 0.83
N GLY A 126 -3.68 -15.53 0.63
CA GLY A 126 -3.06 -14.70 -0.42
C GLY A 126 -3.24 -13.20 -0.18
N LYS A 127 -3.79 -12.79 0.97
CA LYS A 127 -4.16 -11.41 1.24
C LYS A 127 -3.01 -10.66 1.91
N VAL A 128 -2.72 -9.46 1.43
CA VAL A 128 -1.91 -8.47 2.15
C VAL A 128 -2.78 -7.74 3.16
N THR A 129 -2.27 -7.60 4.37
CA THR A 129 -2.85 -6.79 5.44
C THR A 129 -1.82 -5.82 5.97
N CYS A 130 -2.21 -4.56 6.08
CA CYS A 130 -1.40 -3.51 6.69
C CYS A 130 -1.99 -3.13 8.05
N ALA A 131 -1.17 -3.19 9.09
CA ALA A 131 -1.53 -2.84 10.46
C ALA A 131 -0.57 -1.78 11.00
N LYS A 132 -1.04 -1.02 11.99
CA LYS A 132 -0.25 -0.01 12.67
C LYS A 132 0.56 -0.62 13.81
#